data_AF-A0A8J2NZK4-F1
#
_entry.id   AF-A0A8J2NZK4-F1
#
_cell.length_a   1.000
_cell.length_b   1.000
_cell.length_c   1.000
_cell.angle_alpha   90.00
_cell.angle_beta   90.00
_cell.angle_gamma   90.00
#
_symmetry.space_group_name_H-M   'P 1'
#
loop_
_entity.id
_entity.type
_entity.pdbx_description
1 polymer ?
#
loop_
_entity_poly.entity_id
_entity_poly.type
_entity_poly.pdbx_seq_one_letter_code
_entity_poly.pdbx_strand_id
1 'polypeptide(L)'
;MAESEEDLTIPRAAMNKMIKEILPSIRVANDSRELILNCCTEFIHLISSEANEICNQQTKKTISPEHVLQALDKLGFGDFRQAAQEVMEDCKQVAAKRRRQSTRLEHLGIPEEELLRQQQELFAKAREEQAQAEQHEWQMMQFAAQMATQNPGQSASGSADDDEY
;
A
#
# COMPACT_ATOMS: atom_id res chain seq x y z
N MET A 1 15.84 -25.28 0.55
CA MET A 1 15.04 -25.65 -0.63
C MET A 1 15.06 -24.43 -1.51
N ALA A 2 15.66 -24.51 -2.70
CA ALA A 2 15.52 -23.43 -3.66
C ALA A 2 14.04 -23.43 -4.08
N GLU A 3 13.32 -22.34 -3.83
CA GLU A 3 12.04 -22.10 -4.48
C GLU A 3 12.27 -22.29 -5.99
N SER A 4 11.47 -23.14 -6.63
CA SER A 4 11.56 -23.37 -8.07
C SER A 4 11.49 -22.04 -8.80
N GLU A 5 12.29 -21.85 -9.86
CA GLU A 5 12.25 -20.64 -10.71
C GLU A 5 10.83 -20.29 -11.20
N GLU A 6 9.92 -21.26 -11.15
CA GLU A 6 8.47 -21.12 -11.39
C GLU A 6 7.74 -20.17 -10.41
N ASP A 7 8.28 -19.89 -9.22
CA ASP A 7 7.60 -19.07 -8.20
C ASP A 7 7.86 -17.55 -8.35
N LEU A 8 8.89 -17.13 -9.10
CA LEU A 8 9.22 -15.72 -9.29
C LEU A 8 8.80 -15.21 -10.68
N THR A 9 7.49 -15.19 -10.91
CA THR A 9 6.90 -14.64 -12.15
C THR A 9 6.11 -13.36 -11.87
N ILE A 10 5.93 -12.53 -12.91
CA ILE A 10 5.04 -11.37 -12.83
C ILE A 10 3.61 -11.85 -12.53
N PRO A 11 2.80 -11.14 -11.72
CA PRO A 11 1.43 -11.57 -11.45
C PRO A 11 0.63 -11.81 -12.73
N ARG A 12 0.05 -13.01 -12.87
CA ARG A 12 -0.76 -13.41 -14.02
C ARG A 12 -1.85 -12.39 -14.38
N ALA A 13 -2.44 -11.76 -13.36
CA ALA A 13 -3.44 -10.71 -13.53
C ALA A 13 -2.88 -9.47 -14.25
N ALA A 14 -1.65 -9.05 -13.93
CA ALA A 14 -1.01 -7.90 -14.56
C ALA A 14 -0.71 -8.18 -16.03
N MET A 15 -0.15 -9.35 -16.35
CA MET A 15 0.06 -9.79 -17.74
C MET A 15 -1.27 -9.88 -18.50
N ASN A 16 -2.30 -10.48 -17.91
CA ASN A 16 -3.62 -10.59 -18.55
C ASN A 16 -4.26 -9.23 -18.83
N LYS A 17 -4.06 -8.25 -17.94
CA LYS A 17 -4.49 -6.88 -18.14
C LYS A 17 -3.73 -6.25 -19.33
N MET A 18 -2.40 -6.34 -19.36
CA MET A 18 -1.58 -5.83 -20.45
C MET A 18 -1.97 -6.41 -21.82
N ILE A 19 -2.17 -7.74 -21.90
CA ILE A 19 -2.60 -8.40 -23.14
C ILE A 19 -3.94 -7.85 -23.63
N LYS A 20 -4.90 -7.60 -22.74
CA LYS A 20 -6.22 -7.04 -23.11
C LYS A 20 -6.14 -5.57 -23.52
N GLU A 21 -5.24 -4.79 -22.93
CA GLU A 21 -5.03 -3.39 -23.31
C GLU A 21 -4.44 -3.28 -24.73
N ILE A 22 -3.50 -4.17 -25.08
CA ILE A 22 -2.89 -4.20 -26.42
C ILE A 22 -3.83 -4.87 -27.44
N LEU A 23 -4.50 -5.96 -27.06
CA LEU A 23 -5.35 -6.79 -27.94
C LEU A 23 -6.79 -6.90 -27.39
N PRO A 24 -7.60 -5.83 -27.50
CA PRO A 24 -8.90 -5.74 -26.80
C PRO A 24 -9.96 -6.74 -27.25
N SER A 25 -9.91 -7.20 -28.52
CA SER A 25 -10.94 -8.07 -29.10
C SER A 25 -10.42 -9.44 -29.51
N ILE A 26 -9.20 -9.79 -29.11
CA ILE A 26 -8.56 -11.06 -29.51
C ILE A 26 -8.58 -12.04 -28.36
N ARG A 27 -9.06 -13.25 -28.64
CA ARG A 27 -8.95 -14.38 -27.71
C ARG A 27 -7.55 -14.97 -27.78
N VAL A 28 -6.80 -14.82 -26.70
CA VAL A 28 -5.47 -15.43 -26.53
C VAL A 28 -5.59 -16.71 -25.71
N ALA A 29 -5.03 -17.81 -26.21
CA ALA A 29 -5.03 -19.12 -25.56
C ALA A 29 -4.25 -19.10 -24.23
N ASN A 30 -4.60 -19.98 -23.29
CA ASN A 30 -3.94 -20.05 -21.99
C ASN A 30 -2.46 -20.38 -22.13
N ASP A 31 -2.09 -21.36 -22.97
CA ASP A 31 -0.69 -21.73 -23.19
C ASP A 31 0.14 -20.57 -23.76
N SER A 32 -0.45 -19.73 -24.62
CA SER A 32 0.21 -18.53 -25.12
C SER A 32 0.43 -17.49 -24.02
N ARG A 33 -0.49 -17.40 -23.05
CA ARG A 33 -0.33 -16.52 -21.88
C ARG A 33 0.78 -17.02 -20.98
N GLU A 34 0.86 -18.33 -20.72
CA GLU A 34 1.97 -18.93 -19.98
C GLU A 34 3.31 -18.70 -20.68
N LEU A 35 3.35 -18.86 -22.01
CA LEU A 35 4.56 -18.59 -22.78
C LEU A 35 5.02 -17.13 -22.66
N ILE A 36 4.10 -16.17 -22.78
CA ILE A 36 4.42 -14.75 -22.62
C ILE A 36 4.98 -14.48 -21.21
N LEU A 37 4.40 -15.10 -20.18
CA LEU A 37 4.89 -14.96 -18.81
C LEU A 37 6.34 -15.43 -18.67
N ASN A 38 6.65 -16.60 -19.24
CA ASN A 38 7.99 -17.15 -19.25
C ASN A 38 8.96 -16.24 -20.02
N CYS A 39 8.54 -15.70 -21.17
CA CYS A 39 9.33 -14.73 -21.93
C CYS A 39 9.59 -13.43 -21.12
N CYS A 40 8.66 -12.98 -20.29
CA CYS A 40 8.90 -11.82 -19.42
C CYS A 40 9.99 -12.11 -18.38
N THR A 41 9.97 -13.30 -17.77
CA THR A 41 11.03 -13.72 -16.83
C THR A 41 12.38 -13.83 -17.52
N GLU A 42 12.42 -14.49 -18.69
CA GLU A 42 13.64 -14.60 -19.50
C GLU A 42 14.17 -13.22 -19.92
N PHE A 43 13.29 -12.30 -20.31
CA PHE A 43 13.66 -10.92 -20.66
C PHE A 43 14.33 -10.20 -19.48
N ILE A 44 13.80 -10.34 -18.26
CA ILE A 44 14.41 -9.76 -17.06
C ILE A 44 15.81 -10.35 -16.86
N HIS A 45 15.98 -11.67 -17.00
CA HIS A 45 17.28 -12.31 -16.86
C HIS A 45 18.29 -11.89 -17.95
N LEU A 46 17.84 -11.76 -19.19
CA LEU A 46 18.65 -11.32 -20.32
C LEU A 46 19.21 -9.91 -20.07
N ILE A 47 18.33 -8.95 -19.77
CA ILE A 47 18.74 -7.56 -19.48
C ILE A 47 19.64 -7.51 -18.24
N SER A 48 19.29 -8.24 -17.18
CA SER A 48 20.06 -8.24 -15.93
C SER A 48 21.47 -8.80 -16.11
N SER A 49 21.61 -9.86 -16.91
CA SER A 49 22.90 -10.49 -17.19
C SER A 49 23.80 -9.55 -17.98
N GLU A 50 23.28 -8.94 -19.06
CA GLU A 50 24.04 -7.98 -19.86
C GLU A 50 24.40 -6.72 -19.06
N ALA A 51 23.46 -6.17 -18.27
CA ALA A 51 23.73 -5.03 -17.40
C ALA A 51 24.79 -5.35 -16.33
N ASN A 52 24.83 -6.58 -15.83
CA ASN A 52 25.84 -7.05 -14.89
C ASN A 52 27.22 -7.17 -15.57
N GLU A 53 27.30 -7.67 -16.80
CA GLU A 53 28.54 -7.69 -17.57
C GLU A 53 29.09 -6.28 -17.79
N ILE A 54 28.25 -5.34 -18.21
CA ILE A 54 28.63 -3.93 -18.39
C ILE A 54 29.10 -3.31 -17.06
N CYS A 55 28.40 -3.61 -15.96
CA CYS A 55 28.79 -3.15 -14.63
C CYS A 55 30.20 -3.62 -14.24
N ASN A 56 30.48 -4.91 -14.47
CA ASN A 56 31.77 -5.53 -14.18
C ASN A 56 32.88 -4.99 -15.07
N GLN A 57 32.60 -4.76 -16.36
CA GLN A 57 33.53 -4.11 -17.30
C GLN A 57 33.89 -2.69 -16.87
N GLN A 58 32.95 -1.96 -16.26
CA GLN A 58 33.18 -0.65 -15.67
C GLN A 58 33.79 -0.70 -14.26
N THR A 59 34.22 -1.88 -13.77
CA THR A 59 34.81 -2.09 -12.44
C THR A 59 33.92 -1.64 -11.27
N LYS A 60 32.59 -1.64 -11.46
CA LYS A 60 31.61 -1.28 -10.44
C LYS A 60 31.01 -2.53 -9.81
N LYS A 61 30.64 -2.43 -8.53
CA LYS A 61 30.02 -3.53 -7.76
C LYS A 61 28.49 -3.45 -7.69
N THR A 62 27.90 -2.38 -8.21
CA THR A 62 26.46 -2.13 -8.13
C THR A 62 25.96 -1.75 -9.51
N ILE A 63 24.98 -2.51 -10.00
CA ILE A 63 24.31 -2.22 -11.27
C ILE A 63 23.57 -0.89 -11.11
N SER A 64 23.92 0.07 -11.97
CA SER A 64 23.29 1.39 -12.03
C SER A 64 22.28 1.45 -13.17
N PRO A 65 21.32 2.39 -13.17
CA PRO A 65 20.37 2.56 -14.27
C PRO A 65 21.06 2.76 -15.63
N GLU A 66 22.23 3.38 -15.64
CA GLU A 66 23.02 3.59 -16.86
C GLU A 66 23.51 2.27 -17.46
N HIS A 67 23.83 1.26 -16.64
CA HIS A 67 24.23 -0.05 -17.15
C HIS A 67 23.06 -0.75 -17.84
N VAL A 68 21.83 -0.57 -17.33
CA VAL A 68 20.61 -1.11 -17.94
C VAL A 68 20.32 -0.42 -19.28
N LEU A 69 20.48 0.90 -19.36
CA LEU A 69 20.32 1.62 -20.64
C LEU A 69 21.32 1.14 -21.69
N GLN A 70 22.59 0.94 -21.32
CA GLN A 70 23.61 0.41 -22.23
C GLN A 70 23.32 -1.04 -22.63
N ALA A 71 22.78 -1.86 -21.72
CA ALA A 71 22.36 -3.22 -22.02
C ALA A 71 21.24 -3.25 -23.06
N LEU A 72 20.26 -2.34 -22.97
CA LEU A 72 19.19 -2.22 -23.96
C LEU A 72 19.76 -1.95 -25.36
N ASP A 73 20.70 -1.01 -25.50
CA ASP A 73 21.31 -0.73 -26.81
C ASP A 73 22.11 -1.91 -27.34
N LYS A 74 22.93 -2.54 -26.48
CA LYS A 74 23.80 -3.65 -26.88
C LYS A 74 23.01 -4.89 -27.31
N LEU A 75 21.84 -5.12 -26.71
CA LEU A 75 20.93 -6.22 -27.06
C LEU A 75 20.00 -5.89 -28.24
N GLY A 76 20.07 -4.68 -28.80
CA GLY A 76 19.24 -4.26 -29.93
C GLY A 76 17.84 -3.73 -29.54
N PHE A 77 17.62 -3.42 -28.26
CA PHE A 77 16.39 -2.81 -27.74
C PHE A 77 16.50 -1.28 -27.61
N GLY A 78 17.24 -0.62 -28.50
CA GLY A 78 17.47 0.82 -28.46
C GLY A 78 16.17 1.66 -28.49
N ASP A 79 15.13 1.15 -29.13
CA ASP A 79 13.81 1.80 -29.17
C ASP A 79 13.15 1.94 -27.78
N PHE A 80 13.55 1.11 -26.80
CA PHE A 80 13.06 1.20 -25.42
C PHE A 80 13.85 2.20 -24.56
N ARG A 81 15.00 2.68 -25.06
CA ARG A 81 15.91 3.52 -24.29
C ARG A 81 15.25 4.81 -23.81
N GLN A 82 14.50 5.47 -24.69
CA GLN A 82 13.85 6.74 -24.35
C GLN A 82 12.83 6.55 -23.21
N ALA A 83 11.93 5.56 -23.35
CA ALA A 83 10.93 5.27 -22.31
C ALA A 83 11.60 4.89 -20.98
N ALA A 84 12.68 4.12 -21.02
CA ALA A 84 13.45 3.77 -19.82
C ALA A 84 14.12 5.00 -19.16
N GLN A 85 14.58 5.97 -19.95
CA GLN A 85 15.16 7.23 -19.44
C GLN A 85 14.11 8.11 -18.77
N GLU A 86 12.92 8.22 -19.35
CA GLU A 86 11.80 8.96 -18.76
C GLU A 86 11.43 8.38 -17.38
N VAL A 87 11.28 7.05 -17.28
CA VAL A 87 11.02 6.37 -16.00
C VAL A 87 12.16 6.58 -15.00
N MET A 88 13.42 6.53 -15.45
CA MET A 88 14.57 6.80 -14.58
C MET A 88 14.49 8.20 -13.95
N GLU A 89 14.14 9.21 -14.75
CA GLU A 89 14.07 10.59 -14.27
C GLU A 89 12.92 10.78 -13.28
N ASP A 90 11.76 10.16 -13.53
CA ASP A 90 10.65 10.13 -12.58
C ASP A 90 11.05 9.47 -11.26
N CYS A 91 11.77 8.34 -11.31
CA CYS A 91 12.28 7.67 -10.11
C CYS A 91 13.23 8.58 -9.31
N LYS A 92 14.11 9.34 -9.97
CA LYS A 92 14.99 10.31 -9.30
C LYS A 92 14.21 11.43 -8.63
N GLN A 93 13.18 11.95 -9.30
CA GLN A 93 12.32 13.00 -8.74
C GLN A 93 11.57 12.50 -7.50
N VAL A 94 11.01 11.29 -7.56
CA VAL A 94 10.33 10.65 -6.41
C VAL A 94 11.30 10.46 -5.25
N ALA A 95 12.50 9.94 -5.50
CA ALA A 95 13.52 9.74 -4.48
C ALA A 95 13.97 11.09 -3.86
N ALA A 96 14.14 12.13 -4.67
CA ALA A 96 14.51 13.46 -4.21
C ALA A 96 13.40 14.09 -3.35
N LYS A 97 12.13 13.95 -3.74
CA LYS A 97 10.98 14.41 -2.96
C LYS A 97 10.91 13.70 -1.60
N ARG A 98 11.09 12.37 -1.58
CA ARG A 98 11.13 11.59 -0.32
C ARG A 98 12.25 12.04 0.60
N ARG A 99 13.44 12.29 0.05
CA ARG A 99 14.58 12.81 0.83
C ARG A 99 14.26 14.17 1.45
N ARG A 100 13.70 15.10 0.68
CA ARG A 100 13.29 16.43 1.17
C ARG A 100 12.24 16.34 2.28
N GLN A 101 11.29 15.42 2.15
CA GLN A 101 10.27 15.19 3.19
C GLN A 101 10.89 14.64 4.48
N SER A 102 11.83 13.68 4.39
CA SER A 102 12.57 13.19 5.57
C SER A 102 13.36 14.29 6.24
N THR A 103 14.15 15.06 5.47
CA THR A 103 14.93 16.17 6.01
C THR A 103 14.04 17.21 6.67
N ARG A 104 12.87 17.52 6.10
CA ARG A 104 11.92 18.46 6.71
C ARG A 104 11.36 17.92 8.03
N LEU A 105 11.11 16.61 8.13
CA LEU A 105 10.63 15.98 9.36
C LEU A 105 11.70 16.00 10.47
N GLU A 106 12.96 15.81 10.10
CA GLU A 106 14.10 15.89 11.04
C GLU A 106 14.38 17.33 11.50
N HIS A 107 14.01 18.32 10.68
CA HIS A 107 14.26 19.75 10.95
C HIS A 107 12.96 20.55 11.10
N LEU A 108 11.96 19.99 11.81
CA LEU A 108 10.67 20.65 12.05
C LEU A 108 10.79 21.97 12.85
N GLY A 109 11.96 22.26 13.43
CA GLY A 109 12.21 23.47 14.20
C GLY A 109 11.54 23.50 15.58
N ILE A 110 10.68 22.52 15.88
CA ILE A 110 10.11 22.27 17.20
C ILE A 110 11.01 21.24 17.89
N PRO A 111 11.56 21.53 19.08
CA PRO A 111 12.38 20.56 19.80
C PRO A 111 11.55 19.33 20.17
N GLU A 112 12.18 18.16 20.18
CA GLU A 112 11.53 16.87 20.50
C GLU A 112 10.82 16.90 21.86
N GLU A 113 11.38 17.62 22.83
CA GLU A 113 10.78 17.81 24.15
C GLU A 113 9.41 18.52 24.09
N GLU A 114 9.28 19.56 23.25
CA GLU A 114 8.01 20.28 23.10
C GLU A 114 6.98 19.42 22.36
N LEU A 115 7.41 18.64 21.36
CA LEU A 115 6.55 17.67 20.68
C LEU A 115 6.04 16.59 21.64
N LEU A 116 6.92 16.07 22.51
CA LEU A 116 6.54 15.09 23.53
C LEU A 116 5.56 15.68 24.54
N ARG A 117 5.78 16.92 24.98
CA ARG A 117 4.87 17.62 25.88
C ARG A 117 3.47 17.76 25.27
N GLN A 118 3.38 18.20 24.02
CA GLN A 118 2.11 18.33 23.30
C GLN A 118 1.41 16.97 23.14
N GLN A 119 2.16 15.91 22.81
CA GLN A 119 1.60 14.56 22.73
C GLN A 119 1.03 14.09 24.09
N GLN A 120 1.76 14.31 25.19
CA GLN A 120 1.33 13.92 26.53
C GLN A 120 0.09 14.69 26.98
N GLU A 121 0.00 15.99 26.67
CA GLU A 121 -1.17 16.82 26.96
C GLU A 121 -2.41 16.30 26.21
N LEU A 122 -2.28 15.96 24.93
CA LEU A 122 -3.36 15.35 24.15
C LEU A 122 -3.81 14.02 24.73
N PHE A 123 -2.87 13.17 25.17
CA PHE A 123 -3.23 11.90 25.82
C PHE A 123 -3.90 12.10 27.18
N ALA A 124 -3.47 13.09 27.97
CA ALA A 124 -4.10 13.40 29.25
C ALA A 124 -5.54 13.88 29.06
N LYS A 125 -5.75 14.79 28.11
CA LYS A 125 -7.08 15.30 27.76
C LYS A 125 -8.02 14.20 27.29
N ALA A 126 -7.55 13.32 26.40
CA ALA A 126 -8.35 12.18 25.92
C ALA A 126 -8.76 11.23 27.06
N ARG A 127 -7.87 10.99 28.04
CA ARG A 127 -8.19 10.17 29.23
C ARG A 127 -9.23 10.84 30.13
N GLU A 128 -9.12 12.16 30.35
CA GLU A 128 -10.11 12.89 31.13
C GLU A 128 -11.49 12.88 30.46
N GLU A 129 -11.56 13.13 29.15
CA GLU A 129 -12.82 13.08 28.40
C GLU A 129 -13.46 11.68 28.47
N GLN A 130 -12.67 10.61 28.35
CA GLN A 130 -13.17 9.24 28.53
C GLN A 130 -13.69 9.00 29.95
N ALA A 131 -12.94 9.40 30.97
CA ALA A 131 -13.36 9.24 32.36
C ALA A 131 -14.65 10.03 32.66
N GLN A 132 -14.79 11.24 32.11
CA GLN A 132 -16.01 12.04 32.24
C GLN A 132 -17.20 11.39 31.53
N ALA A 133 -16.99 10.86 30.32
CA ALA A 133 -18.03 10.14 29.60
C ALA A 133 -18.50 8.89 30.36
N GLU A 134 -17.55 8.08 30.86
CA GLU A 134 -17.85 6.91 31.69
C GLU A 134 -18.60 7.31 32.98
N GLN A 135 -18.20 8.40 33.63
CA GLN A 135 -18.90 8.92 34.81
C GLN A 135 -20.32 9.36 34.48
N HIS A 136 -20.52 10.08 33.37
CA HIS A 136 -21.85 10.52 32.93
C HIS A 136 -22.74 9.30 32.59
N GLU A 137 -22.23 8.31 31.87
CA GLU A 137 -22.95 7.08 31.57
C GLU A 137 -23.34 6.32 32.84
N TRP A 138 -22.42 6.21 33.80
CA TRP A 138 -22.69 5.54 35.06
C TRP A 138 -23.75 6.27 35.89
N GLN A 139 -23.72 7.61 35.92
CA GLN A 139 -24.75 8.42 36.56
C GLN A 139 -26.12 8.24 35.89
N MET A 140 -26.18 8.25 34.56
CA MET A 140 -27.43 7.99 33.84
C MET A 140 -27.96 6.58 34.11
N MET A 141 -27.09 5.57 34.14
CA MET A 141 -27.46 4.19 34.43
C MET A 141 -28.01 4.04 35.86
N GLN A 142 -27.38 4.69 36.85
CA GLN A 142 -27.89 4.70 38.22
C GLN A 142 -29.27 5.37 38.32
N PHE A 143 -29.44 6.52 37.66
CA PHE A 143 -30.72 7.23 37.66
C PHE A 143 -31.83 6.38 37.02
N ALA A 144 -31.54 5.74 35.88
CA ALA A 144 -32.46 4.81 35.22
C ALA A 144 -32.84 3.62 36.12
N ALA A 145 -31.86 3.04 36.83
CA ALA A 145 -32.10 1.95 37.78
C ALA A 145 -32.96 2.39 38.99
N GLN A 146 -32.76 3.60 39.52
CA GLN A 146 -33.60 4.15 40.60
C GLN A 146 -35.03 4.42 40.14
N MET A 147 -35.22 4.94 38.92
CA MET A 147 -36.56 5.14 38.36
C MET A 147 -37.29 3.82 38.12
N ALA A 148 -36.59 2.79 37.65
CA ALA A 148 -37.15 1.45 37.47
C ALA A 148 -37.60 0.80 38.80
N THR A 149 -36.89 1.07 39.90
CA THR A 149 -37.26 0.54 41.24
C THR A 149 -38.38 1.33 41.92
N GLN A 150 -38.51 2.64 41.66
CA GLN A 150 -39.63 3.45 42.16
C GLN A 150 -40.92 3.30 41.37
N ASN A 151 -40.86 2.88 40.10
CA ASN A 151 -42.05 2.62 39.29
C ASN A 151 -42.04 1.19 38.69
N PRO A 152 -42.21 0.14 39.51
CA PRO A 152 -42.30 -1.24 39.01
C PRO A 152 -43.63 -1.55 38.29
N GLY A 153 -44.51 -0.56 38.13
CA GLY A 153 -45.94 -0.75 37.81
C GLY A 153 -46.46 -0.15 36.50
N GLN A 154 -45.62 0.32 35.57
CA GLN A 154 -46.06 0.64 34.21
C GLN A 154 -45.57 -0.39 33.18
N SER A 155 -45.81 -1.65 33.50
CA SER A 155 -45.96 -2.73 32.51
C SER A 155 -47.33 -3.39 32.70
N ALA A 156 -48.39 -2.60 32.60
CA ALA A 156 -49.74 -3.08 32.38
C ALA A 156 -50.60 -1.93 31.84
N SER A 157 -50.71 -1.81 30.52
CA SER A 157 -51.91 -1.23 29.92
C SER A 157 -52.28 -2.02 28.69
N GLY A 158 -53.46 -2.63 28.75
CA GLY A 158 -54.30 -2.79 27.57
C GLY A 158 -53.95 -3.98 26.68
N SER A 159 -54.71 -5.05 26.89
CA SER A 159 -55.34 -5.82 25.82
C SER A 159 -55.21 -5.21 24.42
N ALA A 160 -54.44 -5.89 23.56
CA ALA A 160 -54.79 -5.95 22.15
C ALA A 160 -56.07 -6.81 22.08
N ASP A 161 -57.22 -6.13 21.99
CA ASP A 161 -58.51 -6.76 21.71
C ASP A 161 -58.48 -7.36 20.30
N ASP A 162 -59.20 -8.47 20.18
CA ASP A 162 -59.46 -9.24 18.96
C ASP A 162 -59.97 -8.37 17.80
N ASP A 163 -59.42 -8.59 16.61
CA ASP A 163 -60.12 -8.35 15.34
C ASP A 163 -60.31 -9.69 14.64
N GLU A 164 -61.45 -10.35 14.94
CA GLU A 164 -62.12 -11.33 14.09
C GLU A 164 -63.31 -10.65 13.42
N TYR A 165 -63.18 -10.31 12.12
CA TYR A 165 -64.13 -10.59 11.02
C TYR A 165 -63.57 -10.10 9.67
#